data_AF-A0A286G940-F1
#
_entry.id   AF-A0A286G940-F1
#
_cell.length_a   1.000
_cell.length_b   1.000
_cell.length_c   1.000
_cell.angle_alpha   90.00
_cell.angle_beta   90.00
_cell.angle_gamma   90.00
#
_symmetry.space_group_name_H-M   'P 1'
#
loop_
_entity.id
_entity.type
_entity.pdbx_description
1 polymer ?
#
loop_
_entity_poly.entity_id
_entity_poly.type
_entity_poly.pdbx_seq_one_letter_code
_entity_poly.pdbx_strand_id
1 'polypeptide(L)'
;MSKRRRPPSRSRTGAAGRRTLVVDLLEIGSSHGNLTLRAGRDTGQLACIALPAEVLPDFLANLEQARLDAEEEYWSVVRHVMATAPGNSPADAARALEQWLLAQNWSKVLGALPDDAAHSLPLLSYAGHIGFRLAPPYTTNRDLAIFDPLQLHRLEPALLHHCSLAQQQAANSPVHPRDALALALRDLSSMPWPPGPAVEPSPEEASRYMQGRYEAFQRRSPYLRAEENNLDLGPAVS
;
A
#
# COMPACT_ATOMS: atom_id res chain seq x y z
N MET A 1 -29.09 -10.79 -42.42
CA MET A 1 -28.31 -11.43 -41.33
C MET A 1 -27.46 -10.38 -40.64
N SER A 2 -27.91 -9.90 -39.48
CA SER A 2 -27.26 -8.80 -38.76
C SER A 2 -26.26 -9.35 -37.73
N LYS A 3 -24.96 -9.12 -37.93
CA LYS A 3 -23.91 -9.53 -36.99
C LYS A 3 -23.88 -8.56 -35.81
N ARG A 4 -24.47 -8.96 -34.68
CA ARG A 4 -24.32 -8.27 -33.38
C ARG A 4 -22.84 -8.21 -33.00
N ARG A 5 -22.23 -7.02 -33.09
CA ARG A 5 -20.95 -6.73 -32.45
C ARG A 5 -21.15 -6.79 -30.94
N ARG A 6 -20.43 -7.69 -30.26
CA ARG A 6 -20.31 -7.67 -28.79
C ARG A 6 -19.65 -6.34 -28.38
N PRO A 7 -20.15 -5.67 -27.33
CA PRO A 7 -19.48 -4.48 -26.81
C PRO A 7 -18.12 -4.87 -26.23
N PRO A 8 -17.09 -4.02 -26.35
CA PRO A 8 -15.80 -4.28 -25.73
C PRO A 8 -15.97 -4.33 -24.21
N SER A 9 -15.42 -5.36 -23.57
CA SER A 9 -15.31 -5.43 -22.12
C SER A 9 -14.51 -4.24 -21.63
N ARG A 10 -15.10 -3.44 -20.73
CA ARG A 10 -14.40 -2.37 -20.01
C ARG A 10 -13.11 -2.92 -19.41
N SER A 11 -11.98 -2.53 -20.00
CA SER A 11 -10.65 -2.71 -19.43
C SER A 11 -10.65 -2.00 -18.08
N ARG A 12 -10.49 -2.80 -17.00
CA ARG A 12 -9.97 -2.30 -15.73
C ARG A 12 -8.56 -1.80 -16.04
N THR A 13 -8.35 -0.50 -16.02
CA THR A 13 -7.06 0.15 -16.19
C THR A 13 -6.13 -0.23 -15.04
N GLY A 14 -5.48 -1.39 -15.18
CA GLY A 14 -4.27 -1.75 -14.46
C GLY A 14 -3.06 -1.57 -15.37
N ALA A 15 -1.92 -1.19 -14.80
CA ALA A 15 -0.63 -1.28 -15.49
C ALA A 15 -0.48 -2.68 -16.09
N ALA A 16 0.04 -2.82 -17.32
CA ALA A 16 0.07 -4.06 -18.09
C ALA A 16 0.23 -5.34 -17.22
N GLY A 17 -0.86 -6.06 -17.00
CA GLY A 17 -0.88 -7.33 -16.26
C GLY A 17 -0.80 -7.28 -14.73
N ARG A 18 -0.89 -6.10 -14.09
CA ARG A 18 -0.96 -5.94 -12.62
C ARG A 18 -2.34 -5.48 -12.18
N ARG A 19 -2.83 -6.06 -11.08
CA ARG A 19 -4.04 -5.57 -10.41
C ARG A 19 -3.67 -4.44 -9.46
N THR A 20 -4.42 -3.33 -9.50
CA THR A 20 -4.25 -2.21 -8.57
C THR A 20 -5.34 -2.23 -7.50
N LEU A 21 -4.94 -2.06 -6.24
CA LEU A 21 -5.79 -2.07 -5.05
C LEU A 21 -5.50 -0.81 -4.23
N VAL A 22 -6.53 -0.03 -3.91
CA VAL A 22 -6.45 1.01 -2.86
C VAL A 22 -6.82 0.33 -1.54
N VAL A 23 -5.92 0.40 -0.57
CA VAL A 23 -6.03 -0.36 0.67
C VAL A 23 -6.86 0.42 1.69
N ASP A 24 -7.89 -0.24 2.19
CA ASP A 24 -8.80 0.30 3.21
C ASP A 24 -8.53 -0.36 4.56
N LEU A 25 -8.38 -1.68 4.52
CA LEU A 25 -8.06 -2.52 5.68
C LEU A 25 -6.71 -3.20 5.48
N LEU A 26 -5.90 -3.16 6.54
CA LEU A 26 -4.61 -3.82 6.63
C LEU A 26 -4.54 -4.63 7.92
N GLU A 27 -4.46 -5.95 7.79
CA GLU A 27 -4.13 -6.86 8.88
C GLU A 27 -2.62 -7.12 8.86
N ILE A 28 -1.98 -7.00 10.02
CA ILE A 28 -0.54 -7.17 10.22
C ILE A 28 -0.34 -8.33 11.19
N GLY A 29 0.55 -9.24 10.84
CA GLY A 29 0.89 -10.38 11.67
C GLY A 29 2.34 -10.81 11.46
N SER A 30 2.70 -11.92 12.09
CA SER A 30 3.97 -12.60 11.87
C SER A 30 3.77 -14.11 11.86
N SER A 31 4.35 -14.80 10.88
CA SER A 31 4.26 -16.26 10.76
C SER A 31 5.52 -16.83 10.11
N HIS A 32 6.00 -17.96 10.63
CA HIS A 32 7.16 -18.70 10.13
C HIS A 32 8.41 -17.82 9.91
N GLY A 33 8.63 -16.79 10.72
CA GLY A 33 9.77 -15.89 10.51
C GLY A 33 9.59 -14.84 9.43
N ASN A 34 8.35 -14.57 9.03
CA ASN A 34 7.99 -13.53 8.07
C ASN A 34 7.04 -12.52 8.73
N LEU A 35 7.21 -11.24 8.42
CA LEU A 35 6.14 -10.27 8.58
C LEU A 35 5.04 -10.62 7.58
N THR A 36 3.79 -10.68 8.04
CA THR A 36 2.65 -10.98 7.18
C THR A 36 1.72 -9.79 7.10
N LEU A 37 1.28 -9.47 5.89
CA LEU A 37 0.32 -8.40 5.63
C LEU A 37 -0.82 -8.94 4.77
N ARG A 38 -2.04 -8.63 5.16
CA ARG A 38 -3.25 -8.87 4.36
C ARG A 38 -3.91 -7.52 4.12
N ALA A 39 -3.73 -7.02 2.90
CA ALA A 39 -4.20 -5.70 2.49
C ALA A 39 -5.40 -5.84 1.56
N GLY A 40 -6.49 -5.16 1.85
CA GLY A 40 -7.73 -5.35 1.10
C GLY A 40 -8.77 -4.29 1.37
N ARG A 41 -9.97 -4.60 0.87
CA ARG A 41 -11.22 -3.88 1.14
C ARG A 41 -12.33 -4.89 1.45
N ASP A 42 -13.45 -4.41 1.99
CA ASP A 42 -14.65 -5.18 2.32
C ASP A 42 -15.17 -6.07 1.18
N THR A 43 -14.81 -5.77 -0.08
CA THR A 43 -15.25 -6.47 -1.29
C THR A 43 -14.45 -7.74 -1.62
N GLY A 44 -13.57 -8.20 -0.72
CA GLY A 44 -12.92 -9.52 -0.79
C GLY A 44 -11.72 -9.62 -1.74
N GLN A 45 -11.29 -8.51 -2.36
CA GLN A 45 -10.03 -8.48 -3.10
C GLN A 45 -8.88 -8.22 -2.13
N LEU A 46 -8.07 -9.26 -1.91
CA LEU A 46 -6.98 -9.27 -0.96
C LEU A 46 -5.62 -9.37 -1.67
N ALA A 47 -4.64 -8.62 -1.19
CA ALA A 47 -3.23 -8.87 -1.41
C ALA A 47 -2.65 -9.51 -0.14
N CYS A 48 -2.22 -10.77 -0.25
CA CYS A 48 -1.45 -11.46 0.79
C CYS A 48 0.02 -11.21 0.52
N ILE A 49 0.73 -10.67 1.50
CA ILE A 49 2.14 -10.31 1.40
C ILE A 49 2.86 -10.97 2.57
N ALA A 50 3.98 -11.61 2.30
CA ALA A 50 4.87 -12.15 3.32
C ALA A 50 6.29 -11.66 3.06
N LEU A 51 6.89 -11.03 4.07
CA LEU A 51 8.24 -10.46 4.01
C LEU A 51 9.16 -11.23 4.96
N PRO A 52 10.19 -11.90 4.44
CA PRO A 52 11.17 -12.60 5.26
C PRO A 52 11.90 -11.66 6.23
N ALA A 53 12.29 -12.18 7.40
CA ALA A 53 12.99 -11.41 8.43
C ALA A 53 14.22 -10.65 7.92
N GLU A 54 14.95 -11.23 6.96
CA GLU A 54 16.17 -10.64 6.39
C GLU A 54 15.94 -9.34 5.60
N VAL A 55 14.74 -9.11 5.05
CA VAL A 55 14.43 -7.90 4.28
C VAL A 55 13.75 -6.81 5.11
N LEU A 56 13.36 -7.11 6.36
CA LEU A 56 12.58 -6.19 7.19
C LEU A 56 13.30 -4.88 7.56
N PRO A 57 14.62 -4.88 7.87
CA PRO A 57 15.31 -3.63 8.19
C PRO A 57 15.24 -2.62 7.03
N ASP A 58 15.58 -3.07 5.82
CA ASP A 58 15.56 -2.23 4.61
C ASP A 58 14.12 -1.84 4.25
N PHE A 59 13.18 -2.76 4.38
CA PHE A 59 11.77 -2.47 4.17
C PHE A 59 11.25 -1.35 5.08
N LEU A 60 11.54 -1.41 6.38
CA LEU A 60 11.11 -0.37 7.34
C LEU A 60 11.77 0.98 7.06
N ALA A 61 13.06 0.99 6.74
CA ALA A 61 13.76 2.22 6.38
C ALA A 61 13.17 2.86 5.11
N ASN A 62 12.93 2.06 4.08
CA ASN A 62 12.34 2.53 2.82
C ASN A 62 10.88 2.95 3.00
N LEU A 63 10.15 2.28 3.90
CA LEU A 63 8.77 2.63 4.21
C LEU A 63 8.67 4.00 4.87
N GLU A 64 9.56 4.29 5.80
CA GLU A 64 9.59 5.60 6.46
C GLU A 64 9.95 6.70 5.46
N GLN A 65 10.93 6.48 4.58
CA GLN A 65 11.26 7.44 3.52
C GLN A 65 10.07 7.69 2.58
N ALA A 66 9.45 6.62 2.08
CA ALA A 66 8.27 6.72 1.21
C ALA A 66 7.10 7.41 1.90
N ARG A 67 6.92 7.21 3.21
CA ARG A 67 5.89 7.87 4.01
C ARG A 67 6.16 9.35 4.16
N LEU A 68 7.38 9.73 4.54
CA LEU A 68 7.77 11.14 4.70
C LEU A 68 7.61 11.91 3.38
N ASP A 69 7.97 11.27 2.28
CA ASP A 69 7.88 11.82 0.93
C ASP A 69 6.42 11.93 0.45
N ALA A 70 5.61 10.88 0.62
CA ALA A 70 4.19 10.92 0.28
C ALA A 70 3.43 11.99 1.08
N GLU A 71 3.79 12.18 2.35
CA GLU A 71 3.16 13.17 3.23
C GLU A 71 3.38 14.62 2.75
N GLU A 72 4.43 14.92 1.98
CA GLU A 72 4.66 16.25 1.38
C GLU A 72 3.56 16.63 0.38
N GLU A 73 3.06 15.67 -0.40
CA GLU A 73 1.98 15.89 -1.37
C GLU A 73 0.60 15.62 -0.78
N TYR A 74 0.49 14.68 0.17
CA TYR A 74 -0.76 14.14 0.70
C TYR A 74 -1.77 15.21 1.10
N TRP A 75 -1.34 16.20 1.89
CA TRP A 75 -2.25 17.23 2.43
C TRP A 75 -2.88 18.11 1.35
N SER A 76 -2.15 18.34 0.26
CA SER A 76 -2.66 19.09 -0.89
C SER A 76 -3.67 18.28 -1.69
N VAL A 77 -3.36 16.99 -1.91
CA VAL A 77 -4.19 16.03 -2.64
C VAL A 77 -5.52 15.80 -1.91
N VAL A 78 -5.47 15.46 -0.62
CA VAL A 78 -6.68 15.19 0.16
C VAL A 78 -7.57 16.43 0.18
N ARG A 79 -7.02 17.62 0.40
CA ARG A 79 -7.80 18.86 0.35
C ARG A 79 -8.50 19.05 -1.00
N HIS A 80 -7.79 18.83 -2.10
CA HIS A 80 -8.34 18.96 -3.45
C HIS A 80 -9.48 17.96 -3.72
N VAL A 81 -9.26 16.69 -3.38
CA VAL A 81 -10.26 15.63 -3.58
C VAL A 81 -11.49 15.89 -2.71
N MET A 82 -11.30 16.24 -1.44
CA MET A 82 -12.42 16.52 -0.53
C MET A 82 -13.26 17.71 -1.00
N ALA A 83 -12.64 18.74 -1.59
CA ALA A 83 -13.35 19.91 -2.12
C ALA A 83 -14.19 19.60 -3.36
N THR A 84 -13.91 18.49 -4.05
CA THR A 84 -14.59 18.09 -5.30
C THR A 84 -15.46 16.85 -5.13
N ALA A 85 -15.51 16.27 -3.92
CA ALA A 85 -16.31 15.10 -3.62
C ALA A 85 -17.82 15.44 -3.70
N PRO A 86 -18.64 14.61 -4.36
CA PRO A 86 -20.06 14.91 -4.63
C PRO A 86 -20.98 14.74 -3.42
N GLY A 87 -20.47 14.33 -2.26
CA GLY A 87 -21.25 14.00 -1.07
C GLY A 87 -20.62 14.50 0.23
N ASN A 88 -21.44 14.63 1.26
CA ASN A 88 -21.04 15.14 2.58
C ASN A 88 -20.77 14.02 3.61
N SER A 89 -20.74 12.76 3.18
CA SER A 89 -20.49 11.62 4.07
C SER A 89 -19.03 11.16 4.02
N PRO A 90 -18.47 10.61 5.12
CA PRO A 90 -17.12 10.03 5.12
C PRO A 90 -16.94 8.91 4.08
N ALA A 91 -17.99 8.12 3.82
CA ALA A 91 -17.97 7.07 2.82
C ALA A 91 -17.86 7.62 1.38
N ASP A 92 -18.45 8.78 1.10
CA ASP A 92 -18.33 9.44 -0.21
C ASP A 92 -16.94 10.04 -0.41
N ALA A 93 -16.36 10.61 0.64
CA ALA A 93 -14.98 11.08 0.68
C ALA A 93 -13.98 9.94 0.37
N ALA A 94 -14.09 8.81 1.07
CA ALA A 94 -13.22 7.64 0.86
C ALA A 94 -13.36 7.10 -0.58
N ARG A 95 -14.58 7.04 -1.11
CA ARG A 95 -14.84 6.60 -2.49
C ARG A 95 -14.29 7.58 -3.54
N ALA A 96 -14.41 8.89 -3.29
CA ALA A 96 -13.86 9.91 -4.18
C ALA A 96 -12.33 9.84 -4.23
N LEU A 97 -11.68 9.67 -3.07
CA LEU A 97 -10.22 9.51 -2.99
C LEU A 97 -9.75 8.26 -3.71
N GLU A 98 -10.40 7.12 -3.49
CA GLU A 98 -10.09 5.89 -4.23
C GLU A 98 -10.21 6.08 -5.75
N GLN A 99 -11.33 6.65 -6.23
CA GLN A 99 -11.54 6.88 -7.66
C GLN A 99 -10.47 7.81 -8.23
N TRP A 100 -10.13 8.87 -7.51
CA TRP A 100 -9.07 9.79 -7.90
C TRP A 100 -7.71 9.08 -7.97
N LEU A 101 -7.37 8.25 -6.97
CA LEU A 101 -6.13 7.48 -6.95
C LEU A 101 -6.06 6.50 -8.11
N LEU A 102 -7.13 5.75 -8.38
CA LEU A 102 -7.19 4.79 -9.49
C LEU A 102 -7.10 5.47 -10.86
N ALA A 103 -7.46 6.75 -10.97
CA ALA A 103 -7.32 7.54 -12.19
C ALA A 103 -5.90 8.09 -12.41
N GLN A 104 -5.02 8.05 -11.40
CA GLN A 104 -3.64 8.51 -11.56
C GLN A 104 -2.83 7.53 -12.44
N ASN A 105 -1.77 8.04 -13.08
CA ASN A 105 -1.00 7.27 -14.05
C ASN A 105 0.05 6.34 -13.38
N TRP A 106 -0.41 5.49 -12.46
CA TRP A 106 0.42 4.47 -11.80
C TRP A 106 1.13 3.56 -12.81
N SER A 107 0.53 3.33 -13.98
CA SER A 107 1.16 2.51 -15.02
C SER A 107 2.45 3.10 -15.56
N LYS A 108 2.50 4.42 -15.77
CA LYS A 108 3.70 5.13 -16.21
C LYS A 108 4.77 5.11 -15.13
N VAL A 109 4.37 5.35 -13.88
CA VAL A 109 5.27 5.30 -12.71
C VAL A 109 5.88 3.91 -12.54
N LEU A 110 5.07 2.86 -12.62
CA LEU A 110 5.54 1.49 -12.52
C LEU A 110 6.47 1.07 -13.67
N GLY A 111 6.27 1.64 -14.87
CA GLY A 111 7.11 1.37 -16.04
C GLY A 111 8.46 2.10 -16.03
N ALA A 112 8.60 3.16 -15.24
CA ALA A 112 9.86 3.87 -15.04
C ALA A 112 10.77 3.19 -14.01
N LEU A 113 10.22 2.29 -13.20
CA LEU A 113 10.99 1.53 -12.22
C LEU A 113 11.71 0.34 -12.90
N PRO A 114 13.01 0.14 -12.66
CA PRO A 114 13.73 -1.04 -13.13
C PRO A 114 12.98 -2.32 -12.77
N ASP A 115 12.97 -3.30 -13.67
CA ASP A 115 12.52 -4.67 -13.34
C ASP A 115 13.58 -5.41 -12.49
N ASP A 116 14.70 -4.75 -12.19
CA ASP A 116 15.84 -5.26 -11.45
C ASP A 116 15.57 -5.32 -9.95
N ALA A 117 14.95 -6.44 -9.54
CA ALA A 117 15.51 -7.40 -8.60
C ALA A 117 14.43 -8.39 -8.22
N ALA A 118 14.72 -9.68 -8.31
CA ALA A 118 13.84 -10.75 -7.83
C ALA A 118 13.56 -10.70 -6.31
N HIS A 119 14.09 -9.68 -5.61
CA HIS A 119 14.12 -9.54 -4.15
C HIS A 119 13.82 -8.12 -3.65
N SER A 120 13.42 -7.18 -4.51
CA SER A 120 12.97 -5.87 -4.02
C SER A 120 11.44 -5.89 -3.91
N LEU A 121 10.90 -5.40 -2.78
CA LEU A 121 9.57 -4.81 -2.75
C LEU A 121 9.74 -3.32 -3.00
N PRO A 122 9.78 -2.87 -4.26
CA PRO A 122 9.88 -1.46 -4.54
C PRO A 122 8.68 -0.73 -3.92
N LEU A 123 9.00 0.10 -2.94
CA LEU A 123 8.12 1.10 -2.38
C LEU A 123 8.26 2.36 -3.22
N LEU A 124 7.14 2.94 -3.59
CA LEU A 124 7.10 4.17 -4.36
C LEU A 124 6.15 5.16 -3.70
N SER A 125 6.52 6.43 -3.71
CA SER A 125 5.65 7.53 -3.32
C SER A 125 5.18 8.23 -4.59
N TYR A 126 3.87 8.35 -4.76
CA TYR A 126 3.26 9.02 -5.90
C TYR A 126 1.86 9.50 -5.55
N ALA A 127 1.52 10.72 -5.99
CA ALA A 127 0.21 11.32 -5.77
C ALA A 127 -0.16 11.39 -4.27
N GLY A 128 0.84 11.71 -3.44
CA GLY A 128 0.72 11.74 -1.97
C GLY A 128 0.43 10.40 -1.29
N HIS A 129 0.61 9.27 -1.97
CA HIS A 129 0.33 7.93 -1.44
C HIS A 129 1.50 6.97 -1.67
N ILE A 130 1.50 5.87 -0.92
CA ILE A 130 2.58 4.88 -0.98
C ILE A 130 2.10 3.67 -1.78
N GLY A 131 2.76 3.38 -2.90
CA GLY A 131 2.54 2.19 -3.70
C GLY A 131 3.50 1.07 -3.31
N PHE A 132 2.96 -0.10 -3.00
CA PHE A 132 3.71 -1.33 -2.86
C PHE A 132 3.60 -2.06 -4.19
N ARG A 133 4.69 -2.10 -4.96
CA ARG A 133 4.74 -2.90 -6.18
C ARG A 133 5.07 -4.35 -5.79
N LEU A 134 4.04 -5.17 -5.74
CA LEU A 134 4.08 -6.54 -5.25
C LEU A 134 4.33 -7.51 -6.39
N ALA A 135 5.24 -8.47 -6.17
CA ALA A 135 5.53 -9.56 -7.08
C ALA A 135 6.00 -10.80 -6.30
N PRO A 136 5.92 -12.00 -6.91
CA PRO A 136 6.62 -13.17 -6.39
C PRO A 136 8.11 -12.87 -6.14
N PRO A 137 8.70 -13.40 -5.05
CA PRO A 137 8.15 -14.45 -4.19
C PRO A 137 7.32 -13.95 -2.98
N TYR A 138 7.23 -12.64 -2.74
CA TYR A 138 6.59 -12.07 -1.54
C TYR A 138 5.06 -12.10 -1.56
N THR A 139 4.48 -12.43 -2.71
CA THR A 139 3.05 -12.61 -2.91
C THR A 139 2.83 -13.61 -4.06
N THR A 140 1.59 -14.05 -4.24
CA THR A 140 1.22 -15.01 -5.30
C THR A 140 0.99 -14.35 -6.66
N ASN A 141 0.58 -13.09 -6.68
CA ASN A 141 0.21 -12.36 -7.90
C ASN A 141 1.06 -11.10 -8.07
N ARG A 142 1.07 -10.52 -9.27
CA ARG A 142 1.65 -9.19 -9.48
C ARG A 142 0.58 -8.14 -9.21
N ASP A 143 0.74 -7.40 -8.12
CA ASP A 143 -0.23 -6.42 -7.63
C ASP A 143 0.44 -5.06 -7.38
N LEU A 144 -0.35 -4.00 -7.37
CA LEU A 144 0.01 -2.70 -6.80
C LEU A 144 -0.98 -2.43 -5.66
N ALA A 145 -0.48 -2.37 -4.42
CA ALA A 145 -1.28 -1.95 -3.26
C ALA A 145 -0.94 -0.50 -2.92
N ILE A 146 -1.95 0.38 -2.89
CA ILE A 146 -1.81 1.82 -2.63
C ILE A 146 -2.29 2.08 -1.21
N PHE A 147 -1.41 2.65 -0.38
CA PHE A 147 -1.65 2.92 1.02
C PHE A 147 -1.71 4.42 1.29
N ASP A 148 -2.59 4.80 2.23
CA ASP A 148 -2.58 6.13 2.83
C ASP A 148 -1.39 6.24 3.81
N PRO A 149 -0.52 7.27 3.69
CA PRO A 149 0.62 7.44 4.60
C PRO A 149 0.21 7.58 6.08
N LEU A 150 -0.96 8.12 6.38
CA LEU A 150 -1.50 8.24 7.73
C LEU A 150 -2.02 6.89 8.26
N GLN A 151 -2.57 6.04 7.40
CA GLN A 151 -2.94 4.66 7.78
C GLN A 151 -1.70 3.90 8.26
N LEU A 152 -0.59 4.01 7.52
CA LEU A 152 0.67 3.36 7.90
C LEU A 152 1.29 3.99 9.14
N HIS A 153 1.19 5.30 9.32
CA HIS A 153 1.64 5.95 10.55
C HIS A 153 0.88 5.44 11.79
N ARG A 154 -0.44 5.28 11.68
CA ARG A 154 -1.27 4.70 12.75
C ARG A 154 -0.89 3.26 13.06
N LEU A 155 -0.49 2.49 12.05
CA LEU A 155 -0.16 1.07 12.17
C LEU A 155 1.33 0.81 12.47
N GLU A 156 2.16 1.84 12.55
CA GLU A 156 3.60 1.73 12.82
C GLU A 156 3.92 0.88 14.07
N PRO A 157 3.25 1.05 15.23
CA PRO A 157 3.52 0.21 16.39
C PRO A 157 3.28 -1.29 16.12
N ALA A 158 2.22 -1.62 15.39
CA ALA A 158 1.91 -3.00 15.01
C ALA A 158 2.94 -3.55 14.01
N LEU A 159 3.34 -2.75 13.02
CA LEU A 159 4.40 -3.11 12.07
C LEU A 159 5.71 -3.44 12.81
N LEU A 160 6.18 -2.54 13.67
CA LEU A 160 7.42 -2.72 14.44
C LEU A 160 7.35 -3.95 15.35
N HIS A 161 6.23 -4.14 16.03
CA HIS A 161 6.00 -5.31 16.89
C HIS A 161 6.12 -6.62 16.10
N HIS A 162 5.39 -6.74 14.99
CA HIS A 162 5.40 -7.96 14.19
C HIS A 162 6.71 -8.18 13.42
N CYS A 163 7.42 -7.11 13.05
CA CYS A 163 8.78 -7.22 12.53
C CYS A 163 9.73 -7.87 13.54
N SER A 164 9.69 -7.41 14.81
CA SER A 164 10.49 -7.99 15.89
C SER A 164 10.13 -9.46 16.14
N LEU A 165 8.83 -9.79 16.17
CA LEU A 165 8.39 -11.18 16.29
C LEU A 165 8.82 -12.06 15.11
N ALA A 166 8.75 -11.55 13.89
CA ALA A 166 9.22 -12.29 12.71
C ALA A 166 10.73 -12.58 12.79
N GLN A 167 11.54 -11.61 13.23
CA GLN A 167 12.97 -11.83 13.44
C GLN A 167 13.25 -12.90 14.50
N GLN A 168 12.52 -12.86 15.62
CA GLN A 168 12.62 -13.87 16.68
C GLN A 168 12.21 -15.26 16.19
N GLN A 169 11.12 -15.36 15.43
CA GLN A 169 10.67 -16.62 14.83
C GLN A 169 11.71 -17.17 13.86
N ALA A 170 12.26 -16.33 12.98
CA ALA A 170 13.26 -16.73 12.00
C ALA A 170 14.54 -17.26 12.67
N ALA A 171 15.03 -16.58 13.72
CA ALA A 171 16.22 -17.00 14.46
C ALA A 171 16.07 -18.37 15.15
N ASN A 172 14.84 -18.76 15.50
CA ASN A 172 14.55 -20.01 16.21
C ASN A 172 13.89 -21.08 15.31
N SER A 173 13.75 -20.81 14.00
CA SER A 173 13.02 -21.68 13.09
C SER A 173 13.89 -22.83 12.58
N PRO A 174 13.43 -24.09 12.62
CA PRO A 174 14.08 -25.19 11.93
C PRO A 174 13.75 -25.22 10.42
N VAL A 175 12.85 -24.37 9.94
CA VAL A 175 12.37 -24.35 8.54
C VAL A 175 13.32 -23.50 7.69
N HIS A 176 13.68 -24.02 6.50
CA HIS A 176 14.49 -23.27 5.55
C HIS A 176 13.76 -21.99 5.09
N PRO A 177 14.41 -20.82 4.96
CA PRO A 177 13.74 -19.54 4.68
C PRO A 177 12.83 -19.53 3.44
N ARG A 178 13.22 -20.25 2.38
CA ARG A 178 12.39 -20.39 1.17
C ARG A 178 11.06 -21.10 1.42
N ASP A 179 11.08 -22.14 2.25
CA ASP A 179 9.87 -22.91 2.58
C ASP A 179 9.01 -22.12 3.57
N ALA A 180 9.65 -21.37 4.46
CA ALA A 180 8.99 -20.51 5.44
C ALA A 180 8.12 -19.44 4.77
N LEU A 181 8.63 -18.80 3.72
CA LEU A 181 7.87 -17.81 2.93
C LEU A 181 6.62 -18.43 2.27
N ALA A 182 6.78 -19.61 1.66
CA ALA A 182 5.66 -20.32 1.02
C ALA A 182 4.59 -20.77 2.03
N LEU A 183 5.01 -21.20 3.23
CA LEU A 183 4.11 -21.53 4.34
C LEU A 183 3.35 -20.29 4.83
N ALA A 184 4.04 -19.17 5.05
CA ALA A 184 3.40 -17.92 5.46
C ALA A 184 2.34 -17.46 4.45
N LEU A 185 2.64 -17.49 3.15
CA LEU A 185 1.66 -17.14 2.10
C LEU A 185 0.46 -18.09 2.05
N ARG A 186 0.68 -19.38 2.29
CA ARG A 186 -0.40 -20.37 2.37
C ARG A 186 -1.32 -20.08 3.55
N ASP A 187 -0.75 -19.82 4.72
CA ASP A 187 -1.50 -19.53 5.94
C ASP A 187 -2.36 -18.27 5.74
N LEU A 188 -1.76 -17.18 5.23
CA LEU A 188 -2.46 -15.92 4.94
C LEU A 188 -3.65 -16.11 4.00
N SER A 189 -3.48 -16.95 2.98
CA SER A 189 -4.52 -17.19 1.98
C SER A 189 -5.65 -18.08 2.50
N SER A 190 -5.44 -18.80 3.61
CA SER A 190 -6.42 -19.72 4.20
C SER A 190 -7.29 -19.08 5.29
N MET A 191 -6.87 -17.95 5.84
CA MET A 191 -7.60 -17.25 6.91
C MET A 191 -8.84 -16.52 6.38
N PRO A 192 -9.94 -16.44 7.16
CA PRO A 192 -11.11 -15.65 6.79
C PRO A 192 -10.76 -14.17 6.61
N TRP A 193 -11.48 -13.49 5.71
CA TRP A 193 -11.36 -12.03 5.48
C TRP A 193 -12.76 -11.40 5.43
N PRO A 194 -12.99 -10.25 6.09
CA PRO A 194 -12.09 -9.58 7.05
C PRO A 194 -11.97 -10.36 8.38
N PRO A 195 -10.94 -10.11 9.21
CA PRO A 195 -10.74 -10.79 10.49
C PRO A 195 -11.82 -10.46 11.54
N GLY A 196 -12.63 -9.42 11.30
CA GLY A 196 -13.72 -8.96 12.16
C GLY A 196 -14.11 -7.52 11.80
N PRO A 197 -15.15 -6.93 12.42
CA PRO A 197 -15.45 -5.52 12.24
C PRO A 197 -14.28 -4.68 12.80
N ALA A 198 -13.74 -3.78 11.97
CA ALA A 198 -12.74 -2.83 12.43
C ALA A 198 -13.36 -1.90 13.48
N VAL A 199 -12.63 -1.61 14.56
CA VAL A 199 -13.05 -0.57 15.51
C VAL A 199 -12.77 0.77 14.83
N GLU A 200 -13.84 1.39 14.34
CA GLU A 200 -13.75 2.73 13.78
C GLU A 200 -13.59 3.76 14.90
N PRO A 201 -12.67 4.72 14.77
CA PRO A 201 -12.60 5.84 15.71
C PRO A 201 -13.88 6.67 15.60
N SER A 202 -14.27 7.30 16.70
CA SER A 202 -15.32 8.32 16.65
C SER A 202 -14.89 9.49 15.75
N PRO A 203 -15.84 10.27 15.20
CA PRO A 203 -15.52 11.44 14.37
C PRO A 203 -14.60 12.45 15.08
N GLU A 204 -14.74 12.59 16.40
CA GLU A 204 -13.92 13.49 17.22
C GLU A 204 -12.49 12.99 17.37
N GLU A 205 -12.31 11.68 17.61
CA GLU A 205 -10.99 11.05 17.66
C GLU A 205 -10.27 11.13 16.31
N ALA A 206 -10.99 10.84 15.22
CA ALA A 206 -10.47 10.97 13.87
C ALA A 206 -10.03 12.43 13.58
N SER A 207 -10.87 13.40 13.92
CA SER A 207 -10.57 14.83 13.71
C SER A 207 -9.36 15.29 14.52
N ARG A 208 -9.29 14.92 15.81
CA ARG A 208 -8.16 15.24 16.69
C ARG A 208 -6.86 14.62 16.19
N TYR A 209 -6.92 13.36 15.74
CA TYR A 209 -5.77 12.67 15.16
C TYR A 209 -5.28 13.38 13.90
N MET A 210 -6.19 13.66 12.95
CA MET A 210 -5.86 14.33 11.69
C MET A 210 -5.27 15.72 11.91
N GLN A 211 -5.84 16.51 12.82
CA GLN A 211 -5.31 17.82 13.19
C GLN A 211 -3.91 17.70 13.79
N GLY A 212 -3.70 16.80 14.75
CA GLY A 212 -2.38 16.58 15.35
C GLY A 212 -1.33 16.16 14.33
N ARG A 213 -1.69 15.32 13.36
CA ARG A 213 -0.82 14.92 12.24
C ARG A 213 -0.46 16.10 11.33
N TYR A 214 -1.44 16.91 10.97
CA TYR A 214 -1.20 18.09 10.14
C TYR A 214 -0.30 19.11 10.86
N GLU A 215 -0.52 19.36 12.14
CA GLU A 215 0.34 20.25 12.94
C GLU A 215 1.77 19.71 13.04
N ALA A 216 1.93 18.39 13.23
CA ALA A 216 3.26 17.76 13.25
C ALA A 216 3.97 17.92 11.89
N PHE A 217 3.26 17.74 10.78
CA PHE A 217 3.76 17.99 9.43
C PHE A 217 4.20 19.45 9.25
N GLN A 218 3.44 20.43 9.75
CA GLN A 218 3.81 21.84 9.63
C GLN A 218 5.04 22.23 10.47
N ARG A 219 5.32 21.51 11.56
CA ARG A 219 6.46 21.79 12.44
C ARG A 219 7.77 21.15 11.98
N ARG A 220 7.72 20.08 11.17
CA ARG A 220 8.93 19.43 10.67
C ARG A 220 9.57 20.25 9.54
N SER A 221 10.87 20.07 9.35
CA SER A 221 11.52 20.50 8.12
C SER A 221 10.95 19.73 6.92
N PRO A 222 10.79 20.36 5.75
CA PRO A 222 10.37 19.67 4.54
C PRO A 222 11.29 18.49 4.24
N TYR A 223 10.69 17.36 3.88
CA TYR A 223 11.46 16.21 3.41
C TYR A 223 11.98 16.51 1.99
N LEU A 224 13.29 16.39 1.82
CA LEU A 224 13.95 16.53 0.52
C LEU A 224 14.27 15.14 0.00
N ARG A 225 13.57 14.73 -1.05
CA ARG A 225 13.81 13.46 -1.73
C ARG A 225 15.22 13.44 -2.31
N ALA A 226 15.97 12.36 -2.06
CA ALA A 226 17.28 12.15 -2.67
C ALA A 226 17.14 12.06 -4.20
N GLU A 227 18.10 12.61 -4.95
CA GLU A 227 18.02 12.68 -6.41
C GLU A 227 17.90 11.29 -7.07
N GLU A 228 18.59 10.30 -6.50
CA GLU A 228 18.52 8.89 -6.91
C GLU A 228 17.13 8.25 -6.78
N ASN A 229 16.24 8.85 -5.97
CA ASN A 229 14.87 8.39 -5.78
C ASN A 229 13.87 9.14 -6.69
N ASN A 230 14.34 10.07 -7.53
CA ASN A 230 13.48 10.73 -8.51
C ASN A 230 13.16 9.81 -9.69
N LEU A 231 11.86 9.72 -10.01
CA LEU A 231 11.40 9.03 -11.20
C LEU A 231 11.56 9.94 -12.42
N ASP A 232 12.36 9.53 -13.40
CA ASP A 232 12.36 10.18 -14.71
C ASP A 232 11.12 9.74 -15.49
N LEU A 233 10.05 10.52 -15.35
CA LEU A 233 8.79 10.25 -16.03
C LEU A 233 8.75 10.85 -17.45
N GLY A 234 9.82 11.48 -17.95
CA GLY A 234 9.78 12.24 -19.21
C GLY A 234 8.72 13.37 -19.20
N PRO A 235 8.61 14.17 -20.28
CA PRO A 235 7.67 15.30 -20.31
C PRO A 235 6.22 14.84 -20.14
N ALA A 236 5.46 15.56 -19.32
CA ALA A 236 4.01 15.40 -19.23
C ALA A 236 3.41 15.84 -20.57
N VAL A 237 2.69 14.95 -21.25
CA VAL A 237 1.85 15.35 -22.38
C VAL A 237 0.58 15.93 -21.77
N SER A 238 0.51 17.25 -21.80
CA SER A 238 -0.64 18.08 -21.38
C SER A 238 -1.89 17.78 -22.20
#